data_AF-A0A497PLM1-F1
#
_entry.id   AF-A0A497PLM1-F1
#
_cell.length_a   1.000
_cell.length_b   1.000
_cell.length_c   1.000
_cell.angle_alpha   90.00
_cell.angle_beta   90.00
_cell.angle_gamma   90.00
#
_symmetry.space_group_name_H-M   'P 1'
#
loop_
_entity.id
_entity.type
_entity.pdbx_description
1 polymer ?
#
loop_
_entity_poly.entity_id
_entity_poly.type
_entity_poly.pdbx_seq_one_letter_code
_entity_poly.pdbx_strand_id
1 'polypeptide(L)'
;MVILGCDAVTVEDSRPGTISIWSPSDRLPERVRKLREHFYSFASRSETNEPYAFTTGTKWDELYSFHDWSNEPAIYQFLASIDVTFKAMAVKVELPEDYWSHRLPMRRA
;
A
#
# COMPACT_ATOMS: atom_id res chain seq x y z
N MET A 1 32.41 -7.80 37.66
CA MET A 1 31.71 -7.20 36.51
C MET A 1 32.55 -7.47 35.28
N VAL A 2 32.20 -8.51 34.53
CA VAL A 2 32.91 -8.88 33.29
C VAL A 2 32.15 -8.24 32.15
N ILE A 3 32.77 -7.25 31.49
CA ILE A 3 32.24 -6.69 30.24
C ILE A 3 32.80 -7.59 29.13
N LEU A 4 31.95 -8.49 28.63
CA LEU A 4 32.23 -9.20 27.38
C LEU A 4 31.99 -8.19 26.24
N GLY A 5 33.08 -7.62 25.73
CA GLY A 5 33.08 -6.88 24.47
C GLY A 5 32.76 -7.85 23.33
N CYS A 6 31.49 -7.89 22.93
CA CYS A 6 31.08 -8.55 21.71
C CYS A 6 31.16 -7.49 20.61
N ASP A 7 32.28 -7.45 19.90
CA ASP A 7 32.37 -6.69 18.66
C ASP A 7 31.38 -7.31 17.68
N ALA A 8 30.27 -6.60 17.44
CA ALA A 8 29.33 -6.97 16.41
C ALA A 8 30.08 -6.93 15.07
N VAL A 9 30.37 -8.10 14.51
CA VAL A 9 30.91 -8.25 13.16
C VAL A 9 29.82 -7.75 12.20
N THR A 10 29.90 -6.47 11.86
CA THR A 10 29.17 -5.96 10.69
C THR A 10 29.82 -6.62 9.48
N VAL A 11 29.00 -7.23 8.62
CA VAL A 11 29.47 -7.73 7.32
C VAL A 11 30.24 -6.58 6.68
N GLU A 12 31.53 -6.77 6.41
CA GLU A 12 32.32 -5.76 5.72
C GLU A 12 31.55 -5.36 4.46
N ASP A 13 31.36 -4.06 4.28
CA ASP A 13 30.75 -3.41 3.11
C ASP A 13 31.71 -3.58 1.92
N SER A 14 31.94 -4.84 1.58
CA SER A 14 32.68 -5.27 0.41
C SER A 14 31.85 -4.81 -0.76
N ARG A 15 32.43 -3.86 -1.51
CA ARG A 15 31.83 -3.25 -2.71
C ARG A 15 31.03 -4.33 -3.45
N PRO A 16 29.72 -4.16 -3.66
CA PRO A 16 28.94 -5.16 -4.37
C PRO A 16 29.66 -5.42 -5.70
N GLY A 17 30.03 -6.67 -5.94
CA GLY A 17 30.76 -7.03 -7.15
C GLY A 17 30.01 -6.51 -8.38
N THR A 18 30.74 -6.04 -9.39
CA THR A 18 30.20 -5.48 -10.65
C THR A 18 29.53 -6.54 -11.54
N ILE A 19 28.88 -7.54 -10.93
CA ILE A 19 28.19 -8.61 -11.64
C ILE A 19 26.76 -8.13 -11.85
N SER A 20 26.37 -7.96 -13.12
CA SER A 20 24.97 -7.76 -13.46
C SER A 20 24.23 -9.08 -13.24
N ILE A 21 23.46 -9.16 -12.16
CA ILE A 21 22.72 -10.39 -11.80
C ILE A 21 21.46 -10.53 -12.67
N TRP A 22 20.79 -9.42 -12.98
CA TRP A 22 19.58 -9.41 -13.80
C TRP A 22 19.26 -8.02 -14.35
N SER A 23 18.74 -7.98 -15.58
CA SER A 23 18.11 -6.80 -16.19
C SER A 23 16.85 -7.21 -16.97
N PRO A 24 15.87 -6.29 -17.15
CA PRO A 24 14.79 -6.53 -18.12
C PRO A 24 15.35 -6.65 -19.54
N SER A 25 14.64 -7.34 -20.42
CA SER A 25 15.00 -7.47 -21.84
C SER A 25 15.01 -6.10 -22.54
N ASP A 26 16.00 -5.87 -23.42
CA ASP A 26 16.03 -4.67 -24.28
C ASP A 26 14.94 -4.69 -25.36
N ARG A 27 14.27 -5.83 -25.55
CA ARG A 27 13.22 -6.05 -26.57
C ARG A 27 11.82 -6.13 -25.97
N LEU A 28 11.58 -5.43 -24.87
CA LEU A 28 10.22 -5.34 -24.31
C LEU A 28 9.26 -4.69 -25.31
N PRO A 29 8.05 -5.24 -25.51
CA PRO A 29 7.01 -4.55 -26.26
C PRO A 29 6.74 -3.18 -25.65
N GLU A 30 6.45 -2.20 -26.49
CA GLU A 30 6.30 -0.80 -26.10
C GLU A 30 5.32 -0.59 -24.93
N ARG A 31 4.19 -1.30 -24.94
CA ARG A 31 3.22 -1.27 -23.84
C ARG A 31 3.83 -1.74 -22.51
N VAL A 32 4.62 -2.82 -22.52
CA VAL A 32 5.22 -3.39 -21.31
C VAL A 32 6.31 -2.46 -20.78
N ARG A 33 7.13 -1.88 -21.66
CA ARG A 33 8.14 -0.88 -21.30
C ARG A 33 7.50 0.32 -20.59
N LYS A 34 6.43 0.89 -21.15
CA LYS A 34 5.67 1.99 -20.53
C LYS A 34 5.09 1.65 -19.16
N LEU A 35 4.46 0.47 -19.03
CA LEU A 35 3.90 0.04 -17.74
C LEU A 35 5.00 -0.14 -16.69
N ARG A 36 6.16 -0.68 -17.09
CA ARG A 36 7.32 -0.81 -16.21
C ARG A 36 7.86 0.55 -15.79
N GLU A 37 8.11 1.46 -16.73
CA GLU A 37 8.57 2.82 -16.44
C GLU A 37 7.61 3.53 -15.48
N HIS A 38 6.31 3.42 -15.73
CA HIS A 38 5.28 3.97 -14.85
C HIS A 38 5.31 3.32 -13.46
N PHE A 39 5.48 1.99 -13.36
CA PHE A 39 5.60 1.29 -12.09
C PHE A 39 6.78 1.80 -11.25
N TYR A 40 7.92 2.17 -11.83
CA TYR A 40 9.05 2.72 -11.05
C TYR A 40 9.04 4.25 -10.90
N SER A 41 8.10 4.95 -11.54
CA SER A 41 8.03 6.42 -11.51
C SER A 41 7.39 7.00 -10.23
N PHE A 42 7.23 6.21 -9.16
CA PHE A 42 6.53 6.62 -7.93
C PHE A 42 6.95 7.99 -7.37
N ALA A 43 8.25 8.32 -7.43
CA ALA A 43 8.77 9.57 -6.86
C ALA A 43 8.56 10.81 -7.77
N SER A 44 8.24 10.62 -9.05
CA SER A 44 8.19 11.69 -10.04
C SER A 44 6.84 11.83 -10.74
N ARG A 45 5.97 10.83 -10.68
CA ARG A 45 4.63 10.87 -11.29
C ARG A 45 3.66 11.68 -10.43
N SER A 46 2.73 12.37 -11.08
CA SER A 46 1.65 13.12 -10.42
C SER A 46 0.56 12.20 -9.87
N GLU A 47 0.29 11.08 -10.53
CA GLU A 47 -0.78 10.16 -10.15
C GLU A 47 -0.23 9.02 -9.30
N THR A 48 -0.75 8.86 -8.09
CA THR A 48 -0.46 7.72 -7.22
C THR A 48 -1.72 6.88 -7.03
N ASN A 49 -1.53 5.56 -6.88
CA ASN A 49 -2.62 4.65 -6.52
C ASN A 49 -2.83 4.66 -5.00
N GLU A 50 -2.95 5.85 -4.42
CA GLU A 50 -3.17 6.00 -2.99
C GLU A 50 -4.61 5.64 -2.64
N PRO A 51 -4.82 4.83 -1.59
CA PRO A 51 -6.15 4.50 -1.11
C PRO A 51 -6.81 5.74 -0.49
N TYR A 52 -8.03 6.04 -0.91
CA TYR A 52 -8.88 7.09 -0.33
C TYR A 52 -9.94 6.49 0.59
N ALA A 53 -10.12 7.10 1.76
CA ALA A 53 -11.12 6.72 2.75
C ALA A 53 -12.24 7.75 2.85
N PHE A 54 -13.49 7.29 2.93
CA PHE A 54 -14.68 8.14 3.06
C PHE A 54 -15.59 7.67 4.20
N THR A 55 -16.16 8.60 4.96
CA THR A 55 -17.03 8.31 6.12
C THR A 55 -18.30 9.14 6.04
N THR A 56 -19.41 8.60 6.54
CA THR A 56 -20.64 9.36 6.80
C THR A 56 -20.56 10.14 8.12
N GLY A 57 -19.58 9.81 8.97
CA GLY A 57 -19.39 10.34 10.31
C GLY A 57 -20.18 9.56 11.37
N THR A 58 -20.80 8.43 11.00
CA THR A 58 -21.51 7.58 11.96
C THR A 58 -20.55 6.62 12.64
N LYS A 59 -20.87 6.21 13.87
CA LYS A 59 -19.99 5.35 14.68
C LYS A 59 -19.84 3.91 14.12
N TRP A 60 -20.74 3.51 13.23
CA TRP A 60 -20.74 2.17 12.64
C TRP A 60 -20.08 2.14 11.25
N ASP A 61 -19.56 3.27 10.76
CA ASP A 61 -18.79 3.28 9.52
C ASP A 61 -17.57 2.37 9.67
N GLU A 62 -17.56 1.29 8.89
CA GLU A 62 -16.39 0.43 8.71
C GLU A 62 -15.67 0.83 7.43
N LEU A 63 -14.38 1.11 7.54
CA LEU A 63 -13.56 1.56 6.44
C LEU A 63 -12.68 0.40 5.99
N TYR A 64 -13.01 -0.14 4.83
CA TYR A 64 -12.12 -0.96 4.02
C TYR A 64 -11.62 -2.28 4.67
N SER A 65 -12.19 -3.41 4.24
CA SER A 65 -11.63 -4.74 4.57
C SER A 65 -10.43 -5.03 3.68
N PHE A 66 -9.21 -4.83 4.18
CA PHE A 66 -7.97 -5.08 3.41
C PHE A 66 -7.87 -6.53 2.90
N HIS A 67 -8.48 -7.47 3.63
CA HIS A 67 -8.53 -8.88 3.26
C HIS A 67 -9.28 -9.15 1.94
N ASP A 68 -10.18 -8.25 1.52
CA ASP A 68 -10.90 -8.39 0.26
C ASP A 68 -10.04 -7.99 -0.95
N TRP A 69 -8.93 -7.28 -0.71
CA TRP A 69 -8.09 -6.67 -1.74
C TRP A 69 -6.66 -7.21 -1.81
N SER A 70 -6.16 -7.83 -0.75
CA SER A 70 -4.82 -8.39 -0.72
C SER A 70 -4.77 -9.72 0.01
N ASN A 71 -3.97 -10.64 -0.51
CA ASN A 71 -3.64 -11.92 0.08
C ASN A 71 -2.24 -11.93 0.71
N GLU A 72 -1.58 -10.79 0.82
CA GLU A 72 -0.23 -10.66 1.39
C GLU A 72 -0.25 -10.96 2.90
N PRO A 73 0.34 -12.07 3.36
CA PRO A 73 0.26 -12.42 4.78
C PRO A 73 1.10 -11.49 5.66
N ALA A 74 2.16 -10.88 5.13
CA ALA A 74 3.05 -10.01 5.89
C ALA A 74 2.36 -8.76 6.45
N ILE A 75 1.21 -8.37 5.90
CA ILE A 75 0.46 -7.21 6.36
C ILE A 75 -0.59 -7.54 7.45
N TYR A 76 -0.85 -8.82 7.73
CA TYR A 76 -1.96 -9.22 8.62
C TYR A 76 -1.81 -8.67 10.04
N GLN A 77 -0.58 -8.64 10.56
CA GLN A 77 -0.27 -8.05 11.87
C GLN A 77 -0.52 -6.53 11.94
N PHE A 78 -0.65 -5.85 10.80
CA PHE A 78 -0.83 -4.39 10.72
C PHE A 78 -2.27 -3.98 10.37
N LEU A 79 -3.19 -4.92 10.16
CA LEU A 79 -4.53 -4.58 9.67
C LEU A 79 -5.31 -3.69 10.62
N ALA A 80 -5.22 -3.93 11.93
CA ALA A 80 -5.84 -3.06 12.92
C ALA A 80 -5.29 -1.62 12.86
N SER A 81 -3.97 -1.45 12.71
CA SER A 81 -3.37 -0.11 12.56
C SER A 81 -3.76 0.56 11.25
N ILE A 82 -3.89 -0.23 10.17
CA ILE A 82 -4.30 0.26 8.85
C ILE A 82 -5.75 0.76 8.92
N ASP A 83 -6.67 -0.02 9.50
CA ASP A 83 -8.07 0.36 9.69
C ASP A 83 -8.21 1.68 10.47
N VAL A 84 -7.55 1.79 11.62
CA VAL A 84 -7.60 3.02 12.43
C VAL A 84 -6.99 4.21 11.69
N THR A 85 -5.92 3.99 10.92
CA THR A 85 -5.30 5.05 10.12
C THR A 85 -6.24 5.53 9.01
N PHE A 86 -6.93 4.62 8.32
CA PHE A 86 -7.96 4.99 7.33
C PHE A 86 -9.14 5.72 7.96
N LYS A 87 -9.62 5.26 9.14
CA LYS A 87 -10.65 5.96 9.93
C LYS A 87 -10.23 7.38 10.28
N ALA A 88 -8.97 7.59 10.67
CA ALA A 88 -8.45 8.91 11.01
C ALA A 88 -8.30 9.85 9.80
N MET A 89 -8.00 9.30 8.61
CA MET A 89 -7.82 10.08 7.38
C MET A 89 -9.11 10.22 6.54
N ALA A 90 -10.21 9.59 6.96
CA ALA A 90 -11.42 9.52 6.17
C ALA A 90 -12.05 10.89 5.97
N VAL A 91 -12.40 11.19 4.71
CA VAL A 91 -13.11 12.42 4.36
C VAL A 91 -14.59 12.21 4.61
N LYS A 92 -15.20 13.11 5.39
CA LYS A 92 -16.64 13.07 5.61
C LYS A 92 -17.38 13.43 4.32
N VAL A 93 -18.34 12.58 3.93
CA VAL A 93 -19.22 12.80 2.78
C VAL A 93 -20.68 12.81 3.21
N GLU A 94 -21.44 13.74 2.65
CA GLU A 94 -22.89 13.76 2.83
C GLU A 94 -23.54 12.81 1.82
N LEU A 95 -24.53 12.06 2.29
CA LEU A 95 -25.26 11.10 1.47
C LEU A 95 -26.65 11.67 1.10
N PRO A 96 -27.23 11.28 -0.05
CA PRO A 96 -28.62 11.57 -0.35
C PRO A 96 -29.57 11.05 0.75
N GLU A 97 -30.69 11.75 0.99
CA GLU A 97 -31.65 11.36 2.04
C GLU A 97 -32.20 9.94 1.84
N ASP A 98 -32.36 9.51 0.59
CA ASP A 98 -32.87 8.20 0.22
C ASP A 98 -31.78 7.11 0.16
N TYR A 99 -30.52 7.43 0.50
CA TYR A 99 -29.38 6.55 0.27
C TYR A 99 -29.60 5.14 0.83
N TRP A 100 -30.09 5.06 2.07
CA TRP A 100 -30.29 3.79 2.78
C TRP A 100 -31.48 2.97 2.27
N SER A 101 -32.36 3.58 1.48
CA SER A 101 -33.47 2.88 0.83
C SER A 101 -33.03 2.11 -0.42
N HIS A 102 -31.86 2.44 -0.99
CA HIS A 102 -31.34 1.76 -2.18
C HIS A 102 -30.91 0.33 -1.87
N ARG A 103 -30.97 -0.53 -2.90
CA ARG A 103 -30.49 -1.92 -2.80
C ARG A 103 -28.97 -1.95 -2.63
N LEU A 104 -28.43 -3.00 -2.00
CA LEU A 104 -26.99 -3.14 -1.75
C LEU A 104 -26.10 -2.89 -2.98
N PRO A 105 -26.42 -3.35 -4.21
CA PRO A 105 -25.59 -3.05 -5.38
C PRO A 105 -25.47 -1.56 -5.71
N MET A 106 -26.44 -0.75 -5.31
CA MET A 106 -26.45 0.71 -5.51
C MET A 106 -25.80 1.47 -4.35
N ARG A 107 -25.57 0.81 -3.20
CA ARG A 107 -24.93 1.39 -2.00
C ARG A 107 -23.48 0.97 -1.84
N ARG A 108 -22.93 0.20 -2.78
CA ARG A 108 -21.56 -0.29 -2.69
C ARG A 108 -20.63 0.82 -3.19
N ALA A 109 -19.98 1.49 -2.24
CA ALA A 109 -18.77 2.26 -2.49
C ALA A 109 -17.61 1.32 -2.87
#